data_AF-A0A2V6RHX4-F1
#
_entry.id   AF-A0A2V6RHX4-F1
#
_cell.length_a   1.000
_cell.length_b   1.000
_cell.length_c   1.000
_cell.angle_alpha   90.00
_cell.angle_beta   90.00
_cell.angle_gamma   90.00
#
_symmetry.space_group_name_H-M   'P 1'
#
loop_
_entity.id
_entity.type
_entity.pdbx_description
1 polymer ?
#
loop_
_entity_poly.entity_id
_entity_poly.type
_entity_poly.pdbx_seq_one_letter_code
_entity_poly.pdbx_strand_id
1 'polypeptide(L)'
;EYDELAEAYGRQAFEQLHPYDEALMLYRGKGCATCSKTGYRGRAAIHELLITSDEMKRLIQTKGRVAEMLALAKSEGMTTLVQDGVLKSLQGLTDFRQVKAVAIK
;
A
#
# COMPACT_ATOMS: atom_id res chain seq x y z
N GLU A 1 -6.75 2.04 14.12
CA GLU A 1 -5.84 1.50 13.08
C GLU A 1 -6.57 1.15 11.79
N TYR A 2 -7.78 0.57 11.83
CA TYR A 2 -8.62 0.43 10.63
C TYR A 2 -8.76 1.76 9.87
N ASP A 3 -9.15 2.83 10.56
CA ASP A 3 -9.31 4.15 9.92
C ASP A 3 -8.01 4.64 9.28
N GLU A 4 -6.86 4.43 9.93
CA GLU A 4 -5.56 4.81 9.36
C GLU A 4 -5.25 4.03 8.07
N LEU A 5 -5.57 2.72 8.04
CA LEU A 5 -5.42 1.90 6.83
C LEU A 5 -6.38 2.36 5.73
N ALA A 6 -7.64 2.65 6.09
CA ALA A 6 -8.68 3.08 5.17
C ALA A 6 -8.32 4.42 4.53
N GLU A 7 -7.89 5.41 5.32
CA GLU A 7 -7.44 6.71 4.83
C GLU A 7 -6.24 6.58 3.90
N ALA A 8 -5.22 5.80 4.31
CA ALA A 8 -4.01 5.62 3.52
C ALA A 8 -4.24 4.87 2.20
N TYR A 9 -5.15 3.89 2.17
CA TYR A 9 -5.50 3.14 0.97
C TYR A 9 -6.43 3.91 0.03
N GLY A 10 -7.24 4.82 0.58
CA GLY A 10 -8.37 5.45 -0.08
C GLY A 10 -9.68 4.88 0.46
N ARG A 11 -10.30 5.64 1.38
CA ARG A 11 -11.37 5.17 2.27
C ARG A 11 -12.48 4.38 1.57
N GLN A 12 -13.05 4.96 0.52
CA GLN A 12 -14.16 4.34 -0.21
C GLN A 12 -13.77 2.99 -0.84
N ALA A 13 -12.62 2.92 -1.50
CA ALA A 13 -12.14 1.68 -2.10
C ALA A 13 -11.78 0.64 -1.03
N PHE A 14 -11.21 1.08 0.09
CA PHE A 14 -10.85 0.20 1.20
C PHE A 14 -12.08 -0.41 1.87
N GLU A 15 -13.07 0.39 2.24
CA GLU A 15 -14.30 -0.08 2.89
C GLU A 15 -15.07 -1.08 2.01
N GLN A 16 -15.01 -0.92 0.68
CA GLN A 16 -15.63 -1.85 -0.26
C GLN A 16 -14.91 -3.22 -0.32
N LEU A 17 -13.58 -3.24 -0.20
CA LEU A 17 -12.76 -4.45 -0.31
C LEU A 17 -12.52 -5.13 1.05
N HIS A 18 -12.48 -4.33 2.11
CA HIS A 18 -12.12 -4.70 3.47
C HIS A 18 -13.09 -3.99 4.45
N PRO A 19 -14.36 -4.40 4.47
CA PRO A 19 -15.33 -3.83 5.41
C PRO A 19 -14.85 -4.05 6.85
N TYR A 20 -15.16 -3.10 7.72
CA TYR A 20 -14.91 -3.29 9.14
C TYR A 20 -15.89 -4.34 9.68
N ASP A 21 -15.35 -5.47 10.09
CA ASP A 21 -16.09 -6.51 10.79
C ASP A 21 -15.22 -7.14 11.89
N GLU A 22 -15.82 -8.02 12.68
CA GLU A 22 -15.12 -8.74 13.76
C GLU A 22 -14.08 -9.74 13.24
N ALA A 23 -14.08 -10.07 11.94
CA ALA A 23 -13.12 -10.97 11.33
C ALA A 23 -11.83 -10.25 10.89
N LEU A 24 -11.81 -8.92 10.87
CA LEU A 24 -10.61 -8.14 10.57
C LEU A 24 -9.52 -8.41 11.62
N MET A 25 -8.42 -9.03 11.19
CA MET A 25 -7.27 -9.33 12.03
C MET A 25 -6.00 -8.65 11.52
N LEU A 26 -5.27 -8.02 12.46
CA LEU A 26 -3.96 -7.41 12.21
C LEU A 26 -2.91 -8.07 13.11
N TYR A 27 -1.68 -8.15 12.60
CA TYR A 27 -0.59 -8.86 13.25
C TYR A 27 0.49 -7.90 13.76
N ARG A 28 1.02 -8.14 14.96
CA ARG A 28 2.12 -7.37 15.54
C ARG A 28 3.18 -8.29 16.12
N GLY A 29 4.44 -7.99 15.83
CA GLY A 29 5.58 -8.69 16.40
C GLY A 29 5.75 -8.39 17.87
N LYS A 30 5.65 -9.40 18.75
CA LYS A 30 5.85 -9.24 20.20
C LYS A 30 7.33 -9.16 20.63
N GLY A 31 8.24 -9.55 19.75
CA GLY A 31 9.68 -9.66 20.04
C GLY A 31 10.03 -10.97 20.77
N CYS A 32 10.97 -11.74 20.21
CA CYS A 32 11.46 -13.00 20.79
C CYS A 32 12.97 -13.15 20.55
N ALA A 33 13.57 -14.21 21.09
CA ALA A 33 15.01 -14.48 20.89
C ALA A 33 15.36 -14.63 19.39
N THR A 34 14.47 -15.25 18.60
CA THR A 34 14.68 -15.51 17.17
C THR A 34 14.70 -14.25 16.31
N CYS A 35 14.03 -13.17 16.74
CA CYS A 35 14.07 -11.88 16.05
C CYS A 35 14.89 -10.82 16.79
N SER A 36 15.76 -11.23 17.71
CA SER A 36 16.57 -10.32 18.54
C SER A 36 15.73 -9.24 19.22
N LYS A 37 14.55 -9.62 19.71
CA LYS A 37 13.55 -8.74 20.35
C LYS A 37 13.01 -7.60 19.48
N THR A 38 13.24 -7.59 18.17
CA THR A 38 12.75 -6.52 17.28
C THR A 38 11.26 -6.65 16.94
N GLY A 39 10.75 -7.88 16.93
CA GLY A 39 9.41 -8.20 16.40
C GLY A 39 9.37 -8.48 14.89
N TYR A 40 10.50 -8.34 14.19
CA TYR A 40 10.58 -8.52 12.73
C TYR A 40 11.70 -9.50 12.35
N ARG A 41 11.51 -10.26 11.27
CA ARG A 41 12.56 -11.12 10.70
C ARG A 41 12.39 -11.19 9.19
N GLY A 42 13.47 -10.96 8.46
CA GLY A 42 13.42 -10.87 7.00
C GLY A 42 12.91 -9.50 6.53
N ARG A 43 12.59 -9.40 5.23
CA ARG A 43 12.07 -8.19 4.59
C ARG A 43 10.99 -8.59 3.59
N ALA A 44 9.96 -7.76 3.47
CA ALA A 44 8.94 -7.87 2.43
C ALA A 44 9.03 -6.64 1.52
N ALA A 45 9.08 -6.84 0.21
CA ALA A 45 9.04 -5.74 -0.74
C ALA A 45 7.62 -5.18 -0.82
N ILE A 46 7.50 -3.86 -1.03
CA ILE A 46 6.28 -3.22 -1.52
C ILE A 46 6.52 -2.70 -2.92
N HIS A 47 5.50 -2.75 -3.78
CA HIS A 47 5.64 -2.47 -5.21
C HIS A 47 4.61 -1.45 -5.67
N GLU A 48 5.06 -0.59 -6.58
CA GLU A 48 4.21 0.27 -7.40
C GLU A 48 4.70 0.08 -8.84
N LEU A 49 3.83 -0.45 -9.69
CA LEU A 49 4.18 -0.85 -11.04
C LEU A 49 3.34 -0.06 -12.04
N LEU A 50 3.96 0.92 -12.67
CA LEU A 50 3.37 1.68 -13.75
C LEU A 50 3.47 0.89 -15.06
N ILE A 51 2.33 0.49 -15.61
CA ILE A 51 2.26 -0.09 -16.95
C ILE A 51 2.07 1.02 -17.98
N THR A 52 2.94 1.07 -18.97
CA THR A 52 2.94 2.15 -19.98
C THR A 52 1.93 1.87 -21.09
N SER A 53 0.67 2.23 -20.86
CA SER A 53 -0.40 2.21 -21.87
C SER A 53 -0.16 3.24 -22.99
N ASP A 54 -0.89 3.16 -24.10
CA ASP A 54 -0.78 4.15 -25.18
C ASP A 54 -1.22 5.55 -24.73
N GLU A 55 -2.21 5.63 -23.84
CA GLU A 55 -2.65 6.86 -23.19
C GLU A 55 -1.52 7.47 -22.34
N MET A 56 -0.85 6.64 -21.54
CA MET A 56 0.30 7.05 -20.75
C MET A 56 1.46 7.52 -21.64
N LYS A 57 1.75 6.82 -22.74
CA LYS A 57 2.75 7.26 -23.73
C LYS A 57 2.44 8.64 -24.26
N ARG A 58 1.16 8.93 -24.55
CA ARG A 58 0.76 10.26 -25.04
C ARG A 58 0.99 11.34 -23.98
N LEU A 59 0.63 11.08 -22.72
CA LEU A 59 0.90 12.02 -21.62
C LEU A 59 2.41 12.27 -21.47
N ILE A 60 3.23 11.23 -21.55
CA ILE A 60 4.70 11.36 -21.50
C ILE A 60 5.20 12.23 -22.66
N GLN A 61 4.78 11.93 -23.90
CA GLN A 61 5.19 12.67 -25.11
C GLN A 61 4.79 14.15 -25.06
N THR A 62 3.63 14.45 -24.48
CA THR A 62 3.10 15.81 -24.34
C THR A 62 3.56 16.53 -23.08
N LYS A 63 4.44 15.91 -22.27
CA LYS A 63 4.93 16.44 -20.99
C LYS A 63 3.79 16.77 -20.02
N GLY A 64 2.81 15.88 -19.95
CA GLY A 64 1.70 15.96 -18.99
C GLY A 64 2.18 16.10 -17.55
N ARG A 65 1.32 16.61 -16.68
CA ARG A 65 1.63 16.75 -15.26
C ARG A 65 1.73 15.37 -14.60
N VAL A 66 2.62 15.23 -13.63
CA VAL A 66 2.73 13.99 -12.83
C VAL A 66 1.40 13.59 -12.21
N ALA A 67 0.59 14.57 -11.77
CA ALA A 67 -0.74 14.30 -11.22
C ALA A 67 -1.70 13.67 -12.24
N GLU A 68 -1.62 14.07 -13.52
CA GLU A 68 -2.44 13.50 -14.60
C GLU A 68 -2.00 12.07 -14.92
N MET A 69 -0.68 11.83 -14.98
CA MET A 69 -0.14 10.48 -15.17
C MET A 69 -0.50 9.56 -14.01
N LEU A 70 -0.41 10.03 -12.76
CA LEU A 70 -0.79 9.26 -11.59
C LEU A 70 -2.29 8.94 -11.57
N ALA A 71 -3.15 9.91 -11.90
CA ALA A 71 -4.59 9.69 -12.00
C ALA A 71 -4.93 8.64 -13.06
N LEU A 72 -4.31 8.75 -14.24
CA LEU A 72 -4.46 7.75 -15.31
C LEU A 72 -4.00 6.38 -14.85
N ALA A 73 -2.78 6.26 -14.31
CA ALA A 73 -2.23 4.99 -13.86
C ALA A 73 -3.13 4.30 -12.82
N LYS A 74 -3.66 5.05 -11.85
CA LYS A 74 -4.61 4.53 -10.86
C LYS A 74 -5.91 4.07 -11.51
N SER A 75 -6.43 4.82 -12.49
CA SER A 75 -7.64 4.44 -13.23
C SER A 75 -7.44 3.17 -14.09
N GLU A 76 -6.21 2.94 -14.54
CA GLU A 76 -5.80 1.73 -15.27
C GLU A 76 -5.43 0.56 -14.33
N GLY A 77 -5.66 0.71 -13.03
CA GLY A 77 -5.50 -0.37 -12.04
C GLY A 77 -4.12 -0.43 -11.36
N MET A 78 -3.29 0.61 -11.48
CA MET A 78 -2.03 0.68 -10.74
C MET A 78 -2.28 0.78 -9.23
N THR A 79 -1.78 -0.21 -8.49
CA THR A 79 -1.68 -0.16 -7.02
C THR A 79 -0.48 0.71 -6.62
N THR A 80 -0.73 1.68 -5.74
CA THR A 80 0.34 2.54 -5.18
C THR A 80 1.16 1.81 -4.11
N LEU A 81 2.36 2.31 -3.80
CA LEU A 81 3.23 1.76 -2.74
C LEU A 81 2.50 1.63 -1.40
N VAL A 82 1.73 2.66 -1.03
CA VAL A 82 0.97 2.69 0.23
C VAL A 82 -0.13 1.63 0.22
N GLN A 83 -0.86 1.49 -0.89
CA GLN A 83 -1.92 0.50 -1.03
C GLN A 83 -1.40 -0.93 -0.94
N ASP A 84 -0.29 -1.24 -1.62
CA ASP A 84 0.34 -2.57 -1.54
C ASP A 84 0.88 -2.86 -0.12
N GLY A 85 1.43 -1.86 0.56
CA GLY A 85 1.83 -1.97 1.96
C GLY A 85 0.66 -2.24 2.92
N VAL A 86 -0.47 -1.56 2.71
CA VAL A 86 -1.72 -1.80 3.47
C VAL A 86 -2.21 -3.23 3.25
N LEU A 87 -2.27 -3.72 2.02
CA LEU A 87 -2.68 -5.09 1.71
C LEU A 87 -1.78 -6.13 2.41
N LYS A 88 -0.47 -5.90 2.41
CA LYS A 88 0.50 -6.76 3.11
C LYS A 88 0.39 -6.68 4.64
N SER A 89 -0.08 -5.55 5.17
CA SER A 89 -0.38 -5.40 6.60
C SER A 89 -1.59 -6.24 7.00
N LEU A 90 -2.63 -6.28 6.15
CA LEU A 90 -3.81 -7.14 6.34
C LEU A 90 -3.45 -8.62 6.25
N GLN A 91 -2.50 -8.99 5.39
CA GLN A 91 -1.99 -10.37 5.25
C GLN A 91 -1.04 -10.78 6.39
N GLY A 92 -0.67 -9.87 7.29
CA GLY A 92 0.27 -10.15 8.38
C GLY A 92 1.74 -10.28 7.97
N LEU A 93 2.11 -9.85 6.75
CA LEU A 93 3.49 -9.88 6.26
C LEU A 93 4.34 -8.72 6.78
N THR A 94 3.69 -7.61 7.11
CA THR A 94 4.30 -6.42 7.72
C THR A 94 3.26 -5.76 8.64
N ASP A 95 3.62 -4.63 9.24
CA ASP A 95 2.65 -3.77 9.92
C ASP A 95 2.61 -2.36 9.31
N PHE A 96 1.54 -1.64 9.64
CA PHE A 96 1.30 -0.32 9.08
C PHE A 96 2.35 0.70 9.54
N ARG A 97 3.03 0.47 10.67
CA ARG A 97 4.11 1.35 11.12
C ARG A 97 5.30 1.26 10.17
N GLN A 98 5.68 0.05 9.76
CA GLN A 98 6.72 -0.14 8.74
C GLN A 98 6.32 0.46 7.39
N VAL A 99 5.06 0.29 6.98
CA VAL A 99 4.56 0.88 5.72
C VAL A 99 4.67 2.40 5.76
N LYS A 100 4.21 3.04 6.83
CA LYS A 100 4.33 4.50 7.00
C LYS A 100 5.78 4.95 6.90
N ALA A 101 6.70 4.26 7.55
CA ALA A 101 8.12 4.64 7.57
C ALA A 101 8.80 4.64 6.19
N VAL A 102 8.28 3.87 5.22
CA VAL A 102 8.91 3.73 3.89
C VAL A 102 8.10 4.34 2.75
N ALA A 103 6.78 4.47 2.91
CA ALA A 103 5.87 4.86 1.82
C ALA A 103 5.15 6.20 2.06
N ILE A 104 5.20 6.76 3.29
CA ILE A 104 4.55 8.03 3.64
C ILE A 104 5.62 8.96 4.22
N LYS A 105 5.84 10.11 3.57
CA LYS A 105 6.73 11.17 4.07
C LYS A 105 5.95 12.22 4.85
#